data_AF-A0A945YXJ7-F1
#
_entry.id   AF-A0A945YXJ7-F1
#
_cell.length_a   1.000
_cell.length_b   1.000
_cell.length_c   1.000
_cell.angle_alpha   90.00
_cell.angle_beta   90.00
_cell.angle_gamma   90.00
#
_symmetry.space_group_name_H-M   'P 1'
#
loop_
_entity.id
_entity.type
_entity.pdbx_description
1 polymer ?
#
loop_
_entity_poly.entity_id
_entity_poly.type
_entity_poly.pdbx_seq_one_letter_code
_entity_poly.pdbx_strand_id
1 'polypeptide(L)'
;MQREIDIRFYNRSQSWHFVRIQEWDGHKLKASICRNAYDNQSSAKCFKFDGNKWNLVFSMPIQDCKCKDVSYVMKEDRYPKMQELFLLDSETLLEKAKTIID
;
A
#
# COMPACT_ATOMS: atom_id res chain seq x y z
N MET A 1 -1.21 15.46 14.04
CA MET A 1 -1.67 16.02 12.74
C MET A 1 -1.35 15.02 11.62
N GLN A 2 -2.25 14.82 10.66
CA GLN A 2 -2.05 13.90 9.53
C GLN A 2 -1.78 14.68 8.25
N ARG A 3 -0.70 14.35 7.53
CA ARG A 3 -0.32 14.99 6.27
C ARG A 3 0.09 13.95 5.23
N GLU A 4 -0.50 14.01 4.05
CA GLU A 4 -0.07 13.18 2.92
C GLU A 4 1.18 13.78 2.25
N ILE A 5 2.17 12.92 1.97
CA ILE A 5 3.46 13.31 1.40
C ILE A 5 3.53 12.90 -0.08
N ASP A 6 3.15 11.67 -0.38
CA ASP A 6 3.29 11.09 -1.72
C ASP A 6 2.26 9.99 -1.95
N ILE A 7 1.73 9.91 -3.16
CA ILE A 7 0.88 8.83 -3.62
C ILE A 7 1.28 8.45 -5.05
N ARG A 8 1.58 7.16 -5.26
CA ARG A 8 1.95 6.61 -6.56
C ARG A 8 1.17 5.34 -6.83
N PHE A 9 0.61 5.25 -8.03
CA PHE A 9 -0.09 4.07 -8.51
C PHE A 9 0.28 3.83 -9.98
N TYR A 10 0.82 2.65 -10.28
CA TYR A 10 1.29 2.30 -11.63
C TYR A 10 1.26 0.79 -11.89
N ASN A 11 1.16 0.40 -13.16
CA ASN A 11 1.39 -0.97 -13.59
C ASN A 11 2.81 -1.12 -14.15
N ARG A 12 3.49 -2.21 -13.79
CA ARG A 12 4.76 -2.60 -14.41
C ARG A 12 4.94 -4.10 -14.33
N SER A 13 5.37 -4.74 -15.43
CA SER A 13 5.77 -6.16 -15.43
C SER A 13 4.71 -7.07 -14.79
N GLN A 14 3.44 -6.94 -15.21
CA GLN A 14 2.30 -7.72 -14.68
C GLN A 14 2.05 -7.52 -13.18
N SER A 15 2.43 -6.35 -12.66
CA SER A 15 2.25 -5.98 -11.26
C SER A 15 1.65 -4.59 -11.15
N TRP A 16 0.59 -4.48 -10.36
CA TRP A 16 0.08 -3.21 -9.90
C TRP A 16 0.82 -2.81 -8.62
N HIS A 17 1.40 -1.62 -8.64
CA HIS A 17 2.14 -1.06 -7.51
C HIS A 17 1.41 0.15 -6.99
N PHE A 18 1.18 0.17 -5.68
CA PHE A 18 0.66 1.30 -4.95
C PHE A 18 1.60 1.66 -3.80
N VAL A 19 1.94 2.94 -3.69
CA VAL A 19 2.74 3.48 -2.59
C VAL A 19 2.06 4.74 -2.08
N ARG A 20 1.84 4.80 -0.77
CA ARG A 20 1.34 5.97 -0.08
C ARG A 20 2.24 6.30 1.10
N ILE A 21 2.73 7.52 1.16
CA ILE A 21 3.57 8.02 2.24
C ILE A 21 2.82 9.11 2.99
N GLN A 22 2.76 8.96 4.30
CA GLN A 22 2.02 9.86 5.17
C GLN A 22 2.83 10.18 6.42
N GLU A 23 2.68 11.41 6.91
CA GLU A 23 3.11 11.80 8.24
C GLU A 23 1.92 11.77 9.20
N TRP A 24 2.15 11.20 10.38
CA TRP A 24 1.20 11.16 11.48
C TRP A 24 1.98 11.26 12.78
N ASP A 25 1.64 12.27 13.58
CA ASP A 25 2.23 12.53 14.90
C ASP A 25 3.77 12.51 14.94
N GLY A 26 4.41 13.15 13.95
CA GLY A 26 5.87 13.17 13.80
C GLY A 26 6.48 11.85 13.30
N HIS A 27 5.69 10.79 13.16
CA HIS A 27 6.08 9.56 12.49
C HIS A 27 5.80 9.63 10.99
N LYS A 28 6.76 9.15 10.20
CA LYS A 28 6.61 9.02 8.75
C LYS A 28 6.38 7.55 8.40
N LEU A 29 5.22 7.26 7.82
CA LEU A 29 4.75 5.94 7.47
C LEU A 29 4.65 5.77 5.95
N LYS A 30 4.86 4.55 5.47
CA LYS A 30 4.73 4.18 4.07
C LYS A 30 3.94 2.88 3.94
N ALA A 31 2.76 2.96 3.35
CA ALA A 31 2.05 1.79 2.85
C ALA A 31 2.57 1.46 1.44
N SER A 32 2.88 0.18 1.20
CA SER A 32 3.32 -0.33 -0.10
C SER A 32 2.55 -1.61 -0.39
N ILE A 33 1.84 -1.60 -1.51
CA ILE A 33 1.06 -2.74 -1.98
C ILE A 33 1.54 -3.09 -3.40
N CYS A 34 1.80 -4.37 -3.62
CA CYS A 34 2.12 -4.95 -4.91
C CYS A 34 1.11 -6.07 -5.17
N ARG A 35 0.28 -5.92 -6.21
CA ARG A 35 -0.60 -6.98 -6.71
C ARG A 35 -0.03 -7.51 -8.03
N ASN A 36 0.68 -8.62 -7.94
CA ASN A 36 1.28 -9.31 -9.08
C ASN A 36 0.30 -10.32 -9.69
N ALA A 37 0.52 -10.75 -10.93
CA ALA A 37 -0.18 -11.86 -11.55
C ALA A 37 -0.16 -13.16 -10.75
N TYR A 38 0.93 -13.40 -10.01
CA TYR A 38 1.11 -14.52 -9.11
C TYR A 38 0.93 -14.05 -7.66
N ASP A 39 -0.10 -14.57 -6.99
CA ASP A 39 -0.48 -14.18 -5.62
C ASP A 39 0.68 -14.32 -4.63
N ASN A 40 1.52 -15.35 -4.77
CA ASN A 40 2.69 -15.59 -3.92
C ASN A 40 3.79 -14.51 -4.06
N GLN A 41 3.75 -13.70 -5.11
CA GLN A 41 4.66 -12.57 -5.34
C GLN A 41 4.02 -11.22 -4.99
N SER A 42 2.76 -11.23 -4.58
CA SER A 42 2.07 -10.03 -4.12
C SER A 42 2.42 -9.71 -2.67
N SER A 43 2.30 -8.45 -2.28
CA SER A 43 2.56 -8.03 -0.90
C SER A 43 1.75 -6.80 -0.51
N ALA A 44 1.43 -6.68 0.77
CA ALA A 44 0.80 -5.51 1.36
C ALA A 44 1.50 -5.22 2.70
N LYS A 45 2.27 -4.13 2.75
CA LYS A 45 3.21 -3.85 3.83
C LYS A 45 3.15 -2.39 4.26
N CYS A 46 3.37 -2.15 5.54
CA CYS A 46 3.51 -0.82 6.12
C CYS A 46 4.87 -0.67 6.81
N PHE A 47 5.53 0.45 6.56
CA PHE A 47 6.86 0.75 7.06
C PHE A 47 6.88 2.07 7.83
N LYS A 48 7.76 2.18 8.83
CA LYS A 48 8.08 3.43 9.54
C LYS A 48 9.49 3.89 9.16
N PHE A 49 9.66 5.18 8.92
CA PHE A 49 10.98 5.79 8.73
C PHE A 49 11.57 6.17 10.09
N ASP A 50 12.80 5.72 10.36
CA ASP A 50 13.52 6.01 11.62
C ASP A 50 14.48 7.21 11.51
N GLY A 51 14.49 7.90 10.36
CA GLY A 51 15.44 8.96 10.05
C GLY A 51 16.53 8.55 9.05
N ASN A 52 16.79 7.24 8.91
CA ASN A 52 17.80 6.70 8.00
C ASN A 52 17.20 5.69 7.00
N LYS A 53 16.34 4.78 7.47
CA LYS A 53 15.77 3.70 6.66
C LYS A 53 14.30 3.45 6.96
N TRP A 54 13.66 2.70 6.07
CA TRP A 54 12.31 2.20 6.24
C TRP A 54 12.33 0.83 6.92
N ASN A 55 11.74 0.73 8.11
CA ASN A 55 11.62 -0.53 8.84
C ASN A 55 10.19 -1.05 8.70
N LEU A 56 10.04 -2.35 8.43
CA LEU A 56 8.73 -2.99 8.35
C LEU A 56 8.07 -2.98 9.73
N VAL A 57 6.83 -2.51 9.80
CA VAL A 57 6.03 -2.48 11.04
C VAL A 57 4.92 -3.52 10.97
N PHE A 58 4.25 -3.60 9.82
CA PHE A 58 3.11 -4.47 9.64
C PHE A 58 3.08 -5.04 8.22
N SER A 59 2.60 -6.28 8.08
CA SER A 59 2.38 -6.94 6.80
C SER A 59 1.05 -7.66 6.85
N MET A 60 0.27 -7.50 5.78
CA MET A 60 -1.01 -8.16 5.59
C MET A 60 -0.89 -9.16 4.43
N PRO A 61 -1.45 -10.38 4.54
CA PRO A 61 -1.59 -11.27 3.39
C PRO A 61 -2.40 -10.58 2.29
N ILE A 62 -1.98 -10.72 1.03
CA ILE A 62 -2.69 -10.06 -0.09
C ILE A 62 -4.13 -10.57 -0.23
N GLN A 63 -4.40 -11.79 0.24
CA GLN A 63 -5.68 -12.47 0.19
C GLN A 63 -6.73 -11.80 1.09
N ASP A 64 -6.28 -11.02 2.06
CA ASP A 64 -7.12 -10.22 2.95
C ASP A 64 -7.34 -8.79 2.41
N CYS A 65 -6.55 -8.37 1.41
CA CYS A 65 -6.68 -7.08 0.73
C CYS A 65 -7.86 -7.09 -0.25
N LYS A 66 -8.53 -5.94 -0.40
CA LYS A 66 -9.54 -5.71 -1.44
C LYS A 66 -8.94 -5.66 -2.84
N CYS A 67 -7.70 -5.18 -2.97
CA CYS A 67 -6.99 -5.09 -4.24
C CYS A 67 -6.66 -6.45 -4.86
N LYS A 68 -6.91 -7.58 -4.18
CA LYS A 68 -6.70 -8.93 -4.73
C LYS A 68 -7.52 -9.20 -5.99
N ASP A 69 -8.69 -8.56 -6.08
CA ASP A 69 -9.63 -8.68 -7.20
C ASP A 69 -9.19 -7.88 -8.43
N VAL A 70 -8.13 -7.09 -8.30
CA VAL A 70 -7.54 -6.36 -9.43
C VAL A 70 -6.71 -7.30 -10.28
N SER A 71 -7.20 -7.56 -11.49
CA SER A 71 -6.49 -8.27 -12.55
C SER A 71 -5.28 -7.46 -13.05
N TYR A 72 -4.18 -8.16 -13.28
CA TYR A 72 -2.92 -7.64 -13.81
C TYR A 72 -2.95 -7.33 -15.31
N VAL A 73 -3.98 -7.80 -16.03
CA VAL A 73 -4.22 -7.52 -17.46
C VAL A 73 -5.40 -6.56 -17.70
N MET A 74 -6.00 -6.01 -16.63
CA MET A 74 -7.11 -5.07 -16.80
C MET A 74 -6.65 -3.82 -17.56
N LYS A 75 -7.45 -3.42 -18.55
CA LYS A 75 -7.23 -2.21 -19.34
C LYS A 75 -7.28 -0.97 -18.45
N GLU A 76 -6.50 0.05 -18.83
CA GLU A 76 -6.32 1.30 -18.06
C GLU A 76 -7.62 2.12 -17.91
N ASP A 77 -8.67 1.85 -18.71
CA ASP A 77 -9.96 2.51 -18.63
C ASP A 77 -10.70 2.31 -17.28
N ARG A 78 -10.30 1.32 -16.48
CA ARG A 78 -10.83 1.09 -15.12
C ARG A 78 -9.95 1.67 -13.99
N TYR A 79 -8.93 2.47 -14.32
CA TYR A 79 -7.94 2.99 -13.38
C TYR A 79 -8.50 3.54 -12.06
N PRO A 80 -9.50 4.44 -12.07
CA PRO A 80 -9.94 5.11 -10.83
C PRO A 80 -10.55 4.14 -9.82
N LYS A 81 -11.40 3.22 -10.29
CA LYS A 81 -12.03 2.21 -9.44
C LYS A 81 -11.02 1.20 -8.89
N MET A 82 -9.99 0.87 -9.67
CA MET A 82 -8.92 -0.01 -9.20
C MET A 82 -8.10 0.68 -8.10
N GLN A 83 -7.70 1.94 -8.32
CA GLN A 83 -6.92 2.72 -7.35
C GLN A 83 -7.62 2.87 -6.01
N GLU A 84 -8.96 3.00 -6.00
CA GLU A 84 -9.77 3.06 -4.78
C GLU A 84 -9.59 1.83 -3.88
N LEU A 85 -9.50 0.63 -4.46
CA LEU A 85 -9.27 -0.60 -3.68
C LEU A 85 -7.90 -0.57 -2.99
N PHE A 86 -6.85 -0.12 -3.69
CA PHE A 86 -5.52 0.04 -3.09
C PHE A 86 -5.49 1.14 -2.02
N LEU A 87 -6.26 2.22 -2.20
CA LEU A 87 -6.40 3.28 -1.21
C LEU A 87 -6.97 2.74 0.09
N LEU A 88 -8.09 2.00 0.03
CA LEU A 88 -8.73 1.39 1.20
C LEU A 88 -7.79 0.42 1.94
N ASP A 89 -7.07 -0.42 1.20
CA ASP A 89 -6.10 -1.34 1.80
C ASP A 89 -4.91 -0.57 2.40
N SER A 90 -4.47 0.52 1.77
CA SER A 90 -3.40 1.37 2.32
C SER A 90 -3.80 2.06 3.62
N GLU A 91 -5.06 2.49 3.75
CA GLU A 91 -5.61 3.05 4.99
C GLU A 91 -5.61 2.00 6.08
N THR A 92 -6.09 0.80 5.77
CA THR A 92 -6.08 -0.32 6.71
C THR A 92 -4.66 -0.62 7.21
N LEU A 93 -3.68 -0.67 6.31
CA LEU A 93 -2.27 -0.86 6.65
C LEU A 93 -1.71 0.26 7.55
N LEU A 94 -2.04 1.52 7.25
CA LEU A 94 -1.59 2.68 8.01
C LEU A 94 -2.21 2.70 9.41
N GLU A 95 -3.52 2.49 9.54
CA GLU A 95 -4.20 2.43 10.84
C GLU A 95 -3.67 1.29 11.71
N LYS A 96 -3.42 0.11 11.14
CA LYS A 96 -2.78 -1.00 11.87
C LYS A 96 -1.36 -0.65 12.31
N ALA A 97 -0.57 -0.01 11.46
CA ALA A 97 0.78 0.40 11.84
C ALA A 97 0.77 1.44 12.97
N LYS A 98 -0.15 2.41 12.96
CA LYS A 98 -0.30 3.40 14.03
C LYS A 98 -0.55 2.71 15.39
N THR A 99 -1.44 1.72 15.43
CA THR A 99 -1.76 0.97 16.67
C THR A 99 -0.59 0.14 17.23
N ILE A 100 0.45 -0.10 16.44
CA ILE A 100 1.67 -0.83 16.85
C ILE A 100 2.77 0.15 17.31
N ILE A 101 2.72 1.38 16.81
CA ILE A 101 3.73 2.41 17.05
C ILE A 101 3.38 3.25 18.28
N ASP A 102 2.09 3.50 18.52
CA ASP A 102 1.55 4.03 19.78
C ASP A 102 1.95 3.13 20.97
#